data_AF-A0A7S3S7S0-F1
#
_entry.id   AF-A0A7S3S7S0-F1
#
_cell.length_a   1.000
_cell.length_b   1.000
_cell.length_c   1.000
_cell.angle_alpha   90.00
_cell.angle_beta   90.00
_cell.angle_gamma   90.00
#
_symmetry.space_group_name_H-M   'P 1'
#
loop_
_entity.id
_entity.type
_entity.pdbx_description
1 polymer ?
#
loop_
_entity_poly.entity_id
_entity_poly.type
_entity_poly.pdbx_seq_one_letter_code
_entity_poly.pdbx_strand_id
1 'polypeptide(L)'
;VQLYRNTYQARQGGKIGITNNCDWHEPLTPDPLDVGAAMRENDHMLGWFAEPIYGDFGDYPESMRRLLGDRLPKFTAEQRALLKGSADFFGLNHYGSSWIANSDIPGDANTYAAYSFAGLPVAQSTWLHAV
;
A
#
# COMPACT_ATOMS: atom_id res chain seq x y z
N VAL A 1 -8.62 7.71 -16.04
CA VAL A 1 -7.84 8.96 -15.91
C VAL A 1 -7.65 9.66 -17.24
N GLN A 2 -6.97 9.07 -18.23
CA GLN A 2 -6.74 9.72 -19.53
C GLN A 2 -8.01 10.24 -20.21
N LEU A 3 -9.08 9.45 -20.23
CA LEU A 3 -10.39 9.88 -20.75
C LEU A 3 -10.89 11.15 -20.04
N TYR A 4 -10.78 11.21 -18.71
CA TYR A 4 -11.15 12.38 -17.93
C TYR A 4 -10.35 13.61 -18.35
N ARG A 5 -9.00 13.47 -18.36
CA ARG A 5 -8.08 14.55 -18.71
C ARG A 5 -8.28 15.07 -20.14
N ASN A 6 -8.49 14.16 -21.10
CA ASN A 6 -8.57 14.50 -22.53
C ASN A 6 -9.95 15.03 -22.96
N THR A 7 -11.03 14.58 -22.33
CA THR A 7 -12.39 14.85 -22.81
C THR A 7 -13.16 15.80 -21.91
N TYR A 8 -12.94 15.77 -20.59
CA TYR A 8 -13.81 16.43 -19.63
C TYR A 8 -13.12 17.51 -18.80
N GLN A 9 -11.84 17.36 -18.50
CA GLN A 9 -11.13 18.20 -17.54
C GLN A 9 -11.07 19.68 -17.95
N ALA A 10 -10.84 19.99 -19.23
CA ALA A 10 -10.78 21.38 -19.71
C ALA A 10 -12.10 22.14 -19.51
N ARG A 11 -13.25 21.44 -19.55
CA ARG A 11 -14.57 22.03 -19.36
C ARG A 11 -15.01 22.02 -17.89
N GLN A 12 -14.70 20.96 -17.15
CA GLN A 12 -15.20 20.77 -15.78
C GLN A 12 -14.24 21.31 -14.71
N GLY A 13 -12.94 21.38 -14.99
CA GLY A 13 -11.92 21.85 -14.05
C GLY A 13 -11.71 20.95 -12.82
N GLY A 14 -12.23 19.72 -12.82
CA GLY A 14 -12.13 18.82 -11.68
C GLY A 14 -10.80 18.06 -11.61
N LYS A 15 -10.68 17.28 -10.54
CA LYS A 15 -9.53 16.41 -10.22
C LYS A 15 -9.99 14.96 -10.18
N ILE A 16 -9.10 14.04 -10.54
CA ILE A 16 -9.35 12.59 -10.52
C ILE A 16 -8.25 11.85 -9.76
N GLY A 17 -8.63 10.83 -9.01
CA GLY A 17 -7.72 10.00 -8.23
C GLY A 17 -8.44 8.76 -7.70
N ILE A 18 -7.73 7.97 -6.90
CA ILE A 18 -8.28 6.84 -6.14
C ILE A 18 -7.99 7.03 -4.65
N THR A 19 -8.81 6.41 -3.81
CA THR A 19 -8.62 6.39 -2.36
C THR A 19 -8.26 4.97 -1.94
N ASN A 20 -7.05 4.79 -1.41
CA ASN A 20 -6.55 3.48 -0.97
C ASN A 20 -6.88 3.26 0.50
N ASN A 21 -7.29 2.05 0.86
CA ASN A 21 -7.36 1.65 2.26
C ASN A 21 -5.98 1.22 2.76
N CYS A 22 -5.59 1.68 3.95
CA CYS A 22 -4.36 1.28 4.59
C CYS A 22 -4.46 1.46 6.11
N ASP A 23 -4.27 0.38 6.84
CA ASP A 23 -3.88 0.41 8.24
C ASP A 23 -2.36 0.56 8.33
N TRP A 24 -1.88 1.22 9.37
CA TRP A 24 -0.45 1.46 9.55
C TRP A 24 0.23 0.29 10.26
N HIS A 25 1.41 -0.09 9.78
CA HIS A 25 2.19 -1.17 10.35
C HIS A 25 3.50 -0.64 10.90
N GLU A 26 3.64 -0.66 12.22
CA GLU A 26 4.85 -0.29 12.92
C GLU A 26 5.59 -1.56 13.35
N PRO A 27 6.92 -1.64 13.29
CA PRO A 27 7.64 -2.81 13.77
C PRO A 27 7.43 -3.01 15.29
N LEU A 28 7.21 -4.26 15.70
CA LEU A 28 6.99 -4.62 17.11
C LEU A 28 8.23 -4.30 17.98
N THR A 29 9.41 -4.48 17.41
CA THR A 29 10.69 -4.19 18.05
C THR A 29 11.63 -3.50 17.06
N PRO A 30 12.72 -2.86 17.51
CA PRO A 30 13.72 -2.29 16.60
C PRO A 30 14.60 -3.35 15.90
N ASP A 31 14.30 -4.65 16.04
CA ASP A 31 15.00 -5.70 15.31
C ASP A 31 14.87 -5.47 13.80
N PRO A 32 15.97 -5.50 13.02
CA PRO A 32 15.93 -5.34 11.57
C PRO A 32 14.96 -6.29 10.85
N LEU A 33 14.71 -7.48 11.40
CA LEU A 33 13.73 -8.42 10.85
C LEU A 33 12.30 -7.89 10.98
N ASP A 34 11.93 -7.37 12.16
CA ASP A 34 10.62 -6.77 12.40
C ASP A 34 10.42 -5.50 11.56
N VAL A 35 11.46 -4.65 11.46
CA VAL A 35 11.48 -3.49 10.57
C VAL A 35 11.23 -3.90 9.12
N GLY A 36 11.95 -4.93 8.65
CA GLY A 36 11.77 -5.45 7.30
C GLY A 36 10.36 -6.03 7.08
N ALA A 37 9.78 -6.70 8.07
CA ALA A 37 8.43 -7.23 8.00
C ALA A 37 7.37 -6.12 7.94
N ALA A 38 7.48 -5.08 8.79
CA ALA A 38 6.60 -3.93 8.78
C ALA A 38 6.65 -3.17 7.44
N MET A 39 7.84 -2.98 6.86
CA MET A 39 8.00 -2.38 5.54
C MET A 39 7.32 -3.20 4.44
N ARG A 40 7.49 -4.53 4.43
CA ARG A 40 6.81 -5.41 3.46
C ARG A 40 5.30 -5.36 3.60
N GLU A 41 4.78 -5.26 4.82
CA GLU A 41 3.35 -5.17 5.07
C GLU A 41 2.77 -3.85 4.57
N ASN A 42 3.44 -2.72 4.84
CA ASN A 42 3.05 -1.42 4.30
C ASN A 42 3.13 -1.38 2.77
N ASP A 43 4.15 -1.98 2.17
CA ASP A 43 4.25 -2.12 0.71
C ASP A 43 3.11 -2.97 0.15
N HIS A 44 2.72 -4.05 0.83
CA HIS A 44 1.63 -4.90 0.42
C HIS A 44 0.27 -4.19 0.54
N MET A 45 0.00 -3.47 1.64
CA MET A 45 -1.30 -2.84 1.87
C MET A 45 -1.48 -1.53 1.10
N LEU A 46 -0.48 -0.64 1.14
CA LEU A 46 -0.54 0.67 0.46
C LEU A 46 0.26 0.67 -0.85
N GLY A 47 1.51 0.20 -0.79
CA GLY A 47 2.45 0.26 -1.91
C GLY A 47 1.95 -0.43 -3.17
N TRP A 48 1.16 -1.51 -3.04
CA TRP A 48 0.59 -2.25 -4.17
C TRP A 48 -0.09 -1.31 -5.17
N PHE A 49 -0.93 -0.38 -4.69
CA PHE A 49 -1.64 0.56 -5.56
C PHE A 49 -1.02 1.95 -5.57
N ALA A 50 -0.32 2.35 -4.50
CA ALA A 50 0.29 3.66 -4.40
C ALA A 50 1.56 3.78 -5.26
N GLU A 51 2.46 2.80 -5.22
CA GLU A 51 3.75 2.89 -5.92
C GLU A 51 3.59 2.99 -7.45
N PRO A 52 2.69 2.24 -8.11
CA PRO A 52 2.47 2.42 -9.55
C PRO A 52 1.92 3.80 -9.94
N ILE A 53 1.28 4.53 -9.03
CA ILE A 53 0.64 5.83 -9.32
C ILE A 53 1.54 7.00 -8.92
N TYR A 54 2.09 6.95 -7.71
CA TYR A 54 2.80 8.07 -7.08
C TYR A 54 4.32 7.86 -7.02
N GLY A 55 4.79 6.63 -7.22
CA GLY A 55 6.22 6.29 -7.25
C GLY A 55 6.92 6.68 -8.55
N ASP A 56 8.23 6.47 -8.57
CA ASP A 56 9.10 6.99 -9.64
C ASP A 56 9.03 6.17 -10.93
N PHE A 57 8.61 4.91 -10.87
CA PHE A 57 8.74 3.99 -12.00
C PHE A 57 7.40 3.55 -12.62
N GLY A 58 6.28 3.87 -11.98
CA GLY A 58 4.97 3.40 -12.43
C GLY A 58 4.80 1.88 -12.35
N ASP A 59 5.47 1.23 -11.40
CA ASP A 59 5.47 -0.23 -11.20
C ASP A 59 5.23 -0.57 -9.72
N TYR A 60 5.02 -1.85 -9.41
CA TYR A 60 4.85 -2.32 -8.03
C TYR A 60 6.12 -2.16 -7.20
N PRO A 61 6.01 -2.12 -5.85
CA PRO A 61 7.17 -2.11 -4.95
C PRO A 61 8.14 -3.28 -5.21
N GLU A 62 9.44 -3.03 -5.04
CA GLU A 62 10.48 -4.04 -5.25
C GLU A 62 10.33 -5.23 -4.27
N SER A 63 9.90 -4.95 -3.03
CA SER A 63 9.59 -5.96 -2.02
C SER A 63 8.54 -6.96 -2.53
N MET A 64 7.44 -6.46 -3.11
CA MET A 64 6.38 -7.29 -3.69
C MET A 64 6.86 -8.06 -4.91
N ARG A 65 7.69 -7.46 -5.78
CA ARG A 65 8.32 -8.16 -6.91
C ARG A 65 9.14 -9.36 -6.45
N ARG A 66 9.99 -9.16 -5.44
CA ARG A 66 10.83 -10.22 -4.85
C ARG A 66 9.99 -11.30 -4.19
N LEU A 67 8.91 -10.92 -3.51
CA LEU A 67 8.10 -11.82 -2.71
C LEU A 67 7.10 -12.66 -3.53
N LEU A 68 6.43 -12.03 -4.49
CA LEU A 68 5.36 -12.66 -5.26
C LEU A 68 5.86 -13.31 -6.55
N GLY A 69 7.00 -12.85 -7.08
CA GLY A 69 7.61 -13.39 -8.30
C GLY A 69 6.62 -13.38 -9.47
N ASP A 70 6.50 -14.52 -10.16
CA ASP A 70 5.67 -14.66 -11.35
C ASP A 70 4.15 -14.59 -11.08
N ARG A 71 3.73 -14.66 -9.81
CA ARG A 71 2.32 -14.41 -9.44
C ARG A 71 1.93 -12.96 -9.60
N LEU A 72 2.89 -12.03 -9.57
CA LEU A 72 2.63 -10.60 -9.73
C LEU A 72 2.84 -10.20 -11.21
N PRO A 73 1.77 -9.80 -11.92
CA PRO A 73 1.87 -9.42 -13.34
C PRO A 73 2.89 -8.32 -13.59
N LYS A 74 3.47 -8.31 -14.79
CA LYS A 74 4.42 -7.27 -15.22
C LYS A 74 3.69 -6.23 -16.05
N PHE A 75 3.90 -4.95 -15.74
CA PHE A 75 3.41 -3.88 -16.58
C PHE A 75 4.31 -3.73 -17.81
N THR A 76 3.69 -3.52 -18.98
CA THR A 76 4.43 -3.06 -20.16
C THR A 76 4.93 -1.62 -19.96
N ALA A 77 5.85 -1.18 -20.82
CA ALA A 77 6.35 0.19 -20.76
C ALA A 77 5.22 1.23 -20.91
N GLU A 78 4.27 0.95 -21.79
CA GLU A 78 3.10 1.78 -22.03
C GLU A 78 2.21 1.83 -20.78
N GLN A 79 1.95 0.68 -20.15
CA GLN A 79 1.16 0.62 -18.92
C GLN A 79 1.80 1.39 -17.77
N ARG A 80 3.12 1.27 -17.56
CA ARG A 80 3.83 2.04 -16.54
C ARG A 80 3.70 3.55 -16.78
N ALA A 81 3.85 3.98 -18.03
CA ALA A 81 3.67 5.39 -18.40
C ALA A 81 2.22 5.88 -18.22
N LEU A 82 1.23 5.00 -18.40
CA LEU A 82 -0.18 5.31 -18.13
C LEU A 82 -0.50 5.45 -16.64
N LEU A 83 0.16 4.68 -15.78
CA LEU A 83 -0.09 4.65 -14.33
C LEU A 83 0.63 5.77 -13.59
N LYS A 84 1.90 6.04 -13.93
CA LYS A 84 2.71 7.07 -13.27
C LYS A 84 2.04 8.44 -13.38
N GLY A 85 1.78 9.09 -12.24
CA GLY A 85 1.12 10.40 -12.17
C GLY A 85 -0.35 10.38 -12.62
N SER A 86 -1.01 9.22 -12.55
CA SER A 86 -2.40 9.05 -12.96
C SER A 86 -3.44 9.49 -11.89
N ALA A 87 -3.01 10.20 -10.86
CA ALA A 87 -3.91 10.82 -9.88
C ALA A 87 -3.49 12.27 -9.60
N ASP A 88 -4.48 13.12 -9.30
CA ASP A 88 -4.30 14.55 -9.02
C ASP A 88 -4.22 14.87 -7.52
N PHE A 89 -4.48 13.87 -6.66
CA PHE A 89 -4.42 13.93 -5.21
C PHE A 89 -4.14 12.54 -4.64
N PHE A 90 -3.68 12.47 -3.39
CA PHE A 90 -3.50 11.22 -2.66
C PHE A 90 -4.69 11.02 -1.69
N GLY A 91 -5.46 9.95 -1.90
CA GLY A 91 -6.58 9.59 -1.03
C GLY A 91 -6.24 8.41 -0.13
N LEU A 92 -6.52 8.51 1.17
CA LEU A 92 -6.26 7.47 2.16
C LEU A 92 -7.51 7.22 3.04
N ASN A 93 -7.92 5.96 3.12
CA ASN A 93 -8.89 5.45 4.07
C ASN A 93 -8.16 4.70 5.18
N HIS A 94 -7.91 5.38 6.29
CA HIS A 94 -7.19 4.83 7.43
C HIS A 94 -8.13 4.61 8.61
N TYR A 95 -7.98 3.45 9.27
CA TYR A 95 -8.82 3.05 10.38
C TYR A 95 -7.99 2.67 11.60
N GLY A 96 -6.90 1.93 11.41
CA GLY A 96 -6.12 1.48 12.53
C GLY A 96 -4.66 1.24 12.26
N SER A 97 -3.99 0.72 13.27
CA SER A 97 -2.58 0.36 13.24
C SER A 97 -2.33 -0.95 13.95
N SER A 98 -1.21 -1.58 13.64
CA SER A 98 -0.76 -2.79 14.30
C SER A 98 0.76 -2.81 14.44
N TRP A 99 1.22 -3.60 15.39
CA TRP A 99 2.61 -3.98 15.54
C TRP A 99 2.91 -5.20 14.67
N ILE A 100 4.03 -5.18 13.96
CA ILE A 100 4.46 -6.28 13.10
C ILE A 100 5.77 -6.88 13.60
N ALA A 101 5.75 -8.18 13.83
CA ALA A 101 6.95 -9.00 14.02
C ALA A 101 7.25 -9.82 12.76
N ASN A 102 8.52 -10.16 12.53
CA ASN A 102 8.88 -11.12 11.50
C ASN A 102 8.37 -12.53 11.86
N SER A 103 7.94 -13.28 10.84
CA SER A 103 7.40 -14.62 10.99
C SER A 103 8.03 -15.59 9.99
N ASP A 104 8.31 -16.82 10.42
CA ASP A 104 8.74 -17.91 9.52
C ASP A 104 7.55 -18.52 8.74
N ILE A 105 6.32 -18.23 9.17
CA ILE A 105 5.09 -18.66 8.51
C ILE A 105 4.60 -17.53 7.59
N PRO A 106 4.42 -17.78 6.28
CA PRO A 106 3.83 -16.79 5.39
C PRO A 106 2.36 -16.58 5.77
N GLY A 107 1.99 -15.37 6.17
CA GLY A 107 0.59 -14.95 6.27
C GLY A 107 -0.08 -14.89 4.87
N ASP A 108 -1.36 -14.50 4.81
CA ASP A 108 -2.14 -14.50 3.56
C ASP A 108 -1.52 -13.63 2.45
N ALA A 109 -0.94 -12.50 2.84
CA ALA A 109 -0.19 -11.59 1.98
C ALA A 109 1.20 -12.11 1.56
N ASN A 110 1.60 -13.27 2.09
CA ASN A 110 2.96 -13.84 2.02
C ASN A 110 4.06 -12.92 2.57
N THR A 111 3.73 -11.89 3.35
CA THR A 111 4.67 -10.85 3.82
C THR A 111 5.61 -11.33 4.94
N TYR A 112 5.43 -12.55 5.45
CA TYR A 112 6.20 -13.11 6.57
C TYR A 112 6.13 -12.19 7.79
N ALA A 113 4.91 -11.74 8.10
CA ALA A 113 4.57 -10.81 9.16
C ALA A 113 3.57 -11.45 10.14
N ALA A 114 3.77 -11.21 11.43
CA ALA A 114 2.85 -11.57 12.50
C ALA A 114 2.31 -10.28 13.15
N TYR A 115 0.99 -10.21 13.26
CA TYR A 115 0.30 -9.03 13.78
C TYR A 115 0.15 -9.10 15.30
N SER A 116 0.36 -7.97 15.96
CA SER A 116 0.05 -7.74 17.36
C SER A 116 -0.66 -6.39 17.53
N PHE A 117 -1.66 -6.37 18.40
CA PHE A 117 -2.39 -5.15 18.77
C PHE A 117 -2.15 -4.79 20.25
N ALA A 118 -1.18 -5.44 20.87
CA ALA A 118 -0.89 -5.28 22.29
C ALA A 118 -0.59 -3.81 22.62
N GLY A 119 -1.29 -3.28 23.62
CA GLY A 119 -1.10 -1.91 24.09
C GLY A 119 -1.70 -0.81 23.20
N LEU A 120 -2.28 -1.13 22.03
CA LEU A 120 -2.95 -0.13 21.20
C LEU A 120 -4.34 0.21 21.76
N PRO A 121 -4.70 1.51 21.84
CA PRO A 121 -6.07 1.94 22.12
C PRO A 121 -7.09 1.25 21.21
N VAL A 122 -8.19 0.75 21.78
CA VAL A 122 -9.28 0.11 21.04
C VAL A 122 -10.49 1.03 21.06
N ALA A 123 -11.11 1.24 19.90
CA ALA A 123 -12.35 1.99 19.81
C ALA A 123 -13.54 1.14 20.33
N GLN A 124 -14.77 1.68 20.24
CA GLN A 124 -15.97 0.92 20.58
C GLN A 124 -16.17 -0.30 19.66
N SER A 125 -15.67 -0.24 18.43
CA SER A 125 -15.58 -1.41 17.55
C SER A 125 -14.34 -2.22 17.88
N THR A 126 -14.51 -3.50 18.17
CA THR A 126 -13.46 -4.40 18.67
C THR A 126 -12.33 -4.70 17.68
N TRP A 127 -12.51 -4.36 16.41
CA TRP A 127 -11.50 -4.52 15.36
C TRP A 127 -10.72 -3.22 15.08
N LEU A 128 -11.11 -2.09 15.70
CA LEU A 128 -10.53 -0.78 15.42
C LEU A 128 -9.50 -0.43 16.50
N HIS A 129 -8.22 -0.57 16.16
CA HIS A 129 -7.07 -0.24 17.01
C HIS A 129 -6.35 0.98 16.43
N ALA A 130 -6.19 2.07 17.16
CA ALA A 130 -5.58 3.31 16.62
C ALA A 130 -4.44 3.83 17.51
N VAL A 131 -3.45 4.47 16.89
CA VAL A 131 -2.37 5.24 17.56
C VAL A 131 -2.79 6.70 17.69
#